data_AF-A0AAN4Z822-F1
#
_entry.id   AF-A0AAN4Z822-F1
#
_cell.length_a   1.000
_cell.length_b   1.000
_cell.length_c   1.000
_cell.angle_alpha   90.00
_cell.angle_beta   90.00
_cell.angle_gamma   90.00
#
_symmetry.space_group_name_H-M   'P 1'
#
loop_
_entity.id
_entity.type
_entity.pdbx_description
1 polymer ?
#
loop_
_entity_poly.entity_id
_entity_poly.type
_entity_poly.pdbx_seq_one_letter_code
_entity_poly.pdbx_strand_id
1 'polypeptide(L)'
;FQNCMRESIEGAQESLQIAYKEMNGWLSTSKDTRPIEDVLIGAYRTNALSMFHISAQIDSKDISSRTILTIEEATPFTGHISIYGAFESFHVDDLLSGRLDKHWLNSLLFNAGLELAKDLGMRADERMRRALAHAILLDYKITRCSPQFAAQTSKPEQWRTTLGELELYDSMFDFRFFLGSYLGRDIPADTEVVIAPGRDYFMRMMAVLQEYSAQEGQQIIRDYIKFKQLFMLTIHSGKLVRSRDLGGLETLRILYTGEDDRSLQCINRVGMVNQLGFVSILEKFWGTKLRENMEKARSIGEDMRREYIDALRKSDVIDEKDRFAMIDKTERVRIRVAVPEASRDPVAQESEYKMV
;
A
#
# COMPACT_ATOMS: atom_id res chain seq x y z
N PHE A 1 14.84 -8.64 -14.29
CA PHE A 1 15.17 -7.59 -15.28
C PHE A 1 14.84 -8.02 -16.72
N GLN A 2 15.55 -8.98 -17.33
CA GLN A 2 15.39 -9.31 -18.75
C GLN A 2 13.94 -9.62 -19.18
N ASN A 3 13.17 -10.34 -18.36
CA ASN A 3 11.76 -10.62 -18.65
C ASN A 3 10.92 -9.34 -18.75
N CYS A 4 11.04 -8.44 -17.76
CA CYS A 4 10.43 -7.09 -17.77
C CYS A 4 10.89 -6.22 -18.97
N MET A 5 12.09 -6.44 -19.51
CA MET A 5 12.54 -5.75 -20.73
C MET A 5 12.02 -6.40 -22.04
N ARG A 6 11.56 -7.65 -22.02
CA ARG A 6 11.11 -8.42 -23.22
C ARG A 6 9.59 -8.33 -23.43
N GLU A 7 8.80 -9.24 -22.86
CA GLU A 7 7.38 -9.04 -22.44
C GLU A 7 6.27 -8.78 -23.50
N SER A 8 6.54 -8.03 -24.59
CA SER A 8 5.55 -7.51 -25.58
C SER A 8 4.36 -6.70 -24.96
N ILE A 9 3.48 -6.06 -25.74
CA ILE A 9 2.23 -5.46 -25.19
C ILE A 9 1.16 -6.56 -25.08
N GLU A 10 1.14 -7.42 -26.08
CA GLU A 10 0.28 -8.59 -26.24
C GLU A 10 0.46 -9.57 -25.07
N GLY A 11 1.70 -9.85 -24.63
CA GLY A 11 1.96 -10.72 -23.47
C GLY A 11 1.52 -10.11 -22.14
N ALA A 12 1.61 -8.79 -21.98
CA ALA A 12 1.04 -8.09 -20.84
C ALA A 12 -0.50 -8.15 -20.84
N GLN A 13 -1.12 -8.01 -22.02
CA GLN A 13 -2.57 -8.09 -22.20
C GLN A 13 -3.10 -9.49 -21.93
N GLU A 14 -2.40 -10.52 -22.41
CA GLU A 14 -2.70 -11.92 -22.13
C GLU A 14 -2.60 -12.21 -20.63
N SER A 15 -1.56 -11.71 -19.96
CA SER A 15 -1.39 -11.85 -18.51
C SER A 15 -2.52 -11.18 -17.71
N LEU A 16 -2.94 -9.97 -18.10
CA LEU A 16 -4.09 -9.28 -17.49
C LEU A 16 -5.40 -10.07 -17.73
N GLN A 17 -5.60 -10.61 -18.93
CA GLN A 17 -6.75 -11.43 -19.28
C GLN A 17 -6.79 -12.78 -18.53
N ILE A 18 -5.64 -13.36 -18.21
CA ILE A 18 -5.54 -14.54 -17.33
C ILE A 18 -5.96 -14.15 -15.91
N ALA A 19 -5.36 -13.10 -15.34
CA ALA A 19 -5.67 -12.64 -13.99
C ALA A 19 -7.16 -12.29 -13.82
N TYR A 20 -7.77 -11.60 -14.80
CA TYR A 20 -9.20 -11.30 -14.83
C TYR A 20 -10.10 -12.56 -14.82
N LYS A 21 -9.67 -13.64 -15.49
CA LYS A 21 -10.40 -14.94 -15.46
C LYS A 21 -10.23 -15.65 -14.12
N GLU A 22 -9.02 -15.65 -13.55
CA GLU A 22 -8.76 -16.22 -12.22
C GLU A 22 -9.52 -15.47 -11.11
N MET A 23 -9.80 -14.18 -11.29
CA MET A 23 -10.67 -13.39 -10.43
C MET A 23 -12.18 -13.68 -10.61
N ASN A 24 -12.59 -14.62 -11.48
CA ASN A 24 -14.00 -14.87 -11.84
C ASN A 24 -14.74 -13.64 -12.39
N GLY A 25 -14.03 -12.79 -13.16
CA GLY A 25 -14.58 -11.57 -13.74
C GLY A 25 -14.68 -10.40 -12.75
N TRP A 26 -15.18 -9.27 -13.23
CA TRP A 26 -15.17 -7.96 -12.53
C TRP A 26 -16.37 -7.10 -12.95
N LEU A 27 -16.96 -6.33 -12.02
CA LEU A 27 -18.16 -5.52 -12.25
C LEU A 27 -19.32 -6.34 -12.84
N SER A 28 -19.87 -5.91 -13.99
CA SER A 28 -21.02 -6.52 -14.64
C SER A 28 -20.80 -7.96 -15.12
N THR A 29 -19.55 -8.44 -15.20
CA THR A 29 -19.20 -9.83 -15.57
C THR A 29 -18.89 -10.73 -14.36
N SER A 30 -18.71 -10.14 -13.18
CA SER A 30 -18.39 -10.82 -11.92
C SER A 30 -19.52 -11.79 -11.55
N LYS A 31 -19.16 -13.06 -11.31
CA LYS A 31 -20.06 -14.10 -10.75
C LYS A 31 -19.58 -14.60 -9.39
N ASP A 32 -18.78 -13.78 -8.73
CA ASP A 32 -17.99 -14.19 -7.57
C ASP A 32 -18.81 -14.13 -6.28
N THR A 33 -19.05 -15.30 -5.72
CA THR A 33 -19.82 -15.52 -4.48
C THR A 33 -18.92 -15.82 -3.29
N ARG A 34 -17.59 -15.70 -3.44
CA ARG A 34 -16.64 -15.92 -2.35
C ARG A 34 -16.83 -14.91 -1.21
N PRO A 35 -16.41 -15.27 0.02
CA PRO A 35 -16.21 -14.31 1.10
C PRO A 35 -15.34 -13.12 0.66
N ILE A 36 -15.53 -11.96 1.31
CA ILE A 36 -14.80 -10.73 0.98
C ILE A 36 -13.30 -10.91 1.28
N GLU A 37 -13.00 -11.65 2.34
CA GLU A 37 -11.71 -12.08 2.83
C GLU A 37 -10.90 -12.82 1.74
N ASP A 38 -11.50 -13.80 1.07
CA ASP A 38 -10.86 -14.57 -0.02
C ASP A 38 -10.48 -13.67 -1.21
N VAL A 39 -11.36 -12.72 -1.55
CA VAL A 39 -11.10 -11.76 -2.63
C VAL A 39 -10.00 -10.77 -2.20
N LEU A 40 -10.00 -10.34 -0.93
CA LEU A 40 -8.98 -9.46 -0.37
C LEU A 40 -7.60 -10.15 -0.30
N ILE A 41 -7.51 -11.42 0.08
CA ILE A 41 -6.27 -12.22 0.05
C ILE A 41 -5.70 -12.28 -1.37
N GLY A 42 -6.58 -12.42 -2.37
CA GLY A 42 -6.21 -12.31 -3.79
C GLY A 42 -5.51 -10.98 -4.09
N ALA A 43 -6.11 -9.85 -3.67
CA ALA A 43 -5.56 -8.52 -3.89
C ALA A 43 -4.23 -8.26 -3.16
N TYR A 44 -4.04 -8.81 -1.94
CA TYR A 44 -2.78 -8.71 -1.21
C TYR A 44 -1.60 -9.36 -1.96
N ARG A 45 -1.83 -10.48 -2.66
CA ARG A 45 -0.79 -11.14 -3.48
C ARG A 45 -0.25 -10.28 -4.62
N THR A 46 -0.99 -9.25 -5.02
CA THR A 46 -0.59 -8.29 -6.08
C THR A 46 -0.39 -6.88 -5.54
N ASN A 47 -0.19 -6.73 -4.22
CA ASN A 47 0.00 -5.46 -3.52
C ASN A 47 -1.13 -4.42 -3.76
N ALA A 48 -2.36 -4.87 -3.99
CA ALA A 48 -3.52 -4.02 -4.24
C ALA A 48 -4.29 -3.75 -2.94
N LEU A 49 -3.71 -2.90 -2.09
CA LEU A 49 -4.16 -2.58 -0.74
C LEU A 49 -5.47 -1.78 -0.76
N SER A 50 -6.60 -2.49 -0.70
CA SER A 50 -7.93 -1.93 -1.02
C SER A 50 -8.71 -1.42 0.20
N MET A 51 -9.03 -2.27 1.18
CA MET A 51 -9.84 -1.88 2.35
C MET A 51 -8.98 -1.31 3.49
N PHE A 52 -7.89 -1.98 3.80
CA PHE A 52 -6.85 -1.60 4.76
C PHE A 52 -5.54 -2.29 4.37
N HIS A 53 -4.41 -1.89 4.96
CA HIS A 53 -3.13 -2.58 4.85
C HIS A 53 -2.81 -3.33 6.15
N ILE A 54 -2.33 -4.57 6.07
CA ILE A 54 -1.80 -5.33 7.19
C ILE A 54 -0.31 -5.56 6.99
N SER A 55 0.50 -5.19 7.98
CA SER A 55 1.94 -5.45 8.01
C SER A 55 2.38 -5.94 9.39
N ALA A 56 3.52 -6.64 9.45
CA ALA A 56 4.20 -6.95 10.70
C ALA A 56 5.23 -5.86 10.99
N GLN A 57 5.04 -5.10 12.06
CA GLN A 57 5.89 -3.95 12.41
C GLN A 57 6.62 -4.19 13.73
N ILE A 58 7.75 -3.50 13.94
CA ILE A 58 8.41 -3.48 15.25
C ILE A 58 7.46 -2.80 16.24
N ASP A 59 7.19 -3.45 17.39
CA ASP A 59 6.35 -2.85 18.42
C ASP A 59 7.00 -1.56 18.95
N SER A 60 6.31 -0.42 18.83
CA SER A 60 6.76 0.87 19.34
C SER A 60 6.92 0.90 20.86
N LYS A 61 6.27 -0.02 21.58
CA LYS A 61 6.33 -0.19 23.04
C LYS A 61 7.30 -1.31 23.49
N ASP A 62 7.64 -2.27 22.62
CA ASP A 62 8.71 -3.26 22.82
C ASP A 62 9.56 -3.42 21.55
N ILE A 63 10.43 -2.44 21.32
CA ILE A 63 11.37 -2.42 20.19
C ILE A 63 12.44 -3.53 20.25
N SER A 64 12.47 -4.34 21.31
CA SER A 64 13.59 -5.23 21.63
C SER A 64 13.37 -6.67 21.18
N SER A 65 12.12 -7.14 21.13
CA SER A 65 11.85 -8.58 21.00
C SER A 65 10.64 -8.98 20.16
N ARG A 66 9.75 -8.06 19.77
CA ARG A 66 8.47 -8.41 19.14
C ARG A 66 8.17 -7.60 17.87
N THR A 67 7.79 -8.32 16.82
CA THR A 67 6.92 -7.78 15.78
C THR A 67 5.47 -7.93 16.20
N ILE A 68 4.65 -6.92 15.92
CA ILE A 68 3.20 -6.93 16.15
C ILE A 68 2.48 -6.79 14.81
N LEU A 69 1.29 -7.38 14.70
CA LEU A 69 0.43 -7.17 13.53
C LEU A 69 -0.15 -5.76 13.61
N THR A 70 0.03 -4.98 12.54
CA THR A 70 -0.45 -3.61 12.45
C THR A 70 -1.41 -3.49 11.26
N ILE A 71 -2.59 -2.92 11.51
CA ILE A 71 -3.56 -2.48 10.50
C ILE A 71 -3.36 -0.98 10.26
N GLU A 72 -3.15 -0.62 9.00
CA GLU A 72 -2.93 0.75 8.50
C GLU A 72 -3.98 1.14 7.47
N GLU A 73 -4.00 2.43 7.12
CA GLU A 73 -4.90 2.97 6.10
C GLU A 73 -4.67 2.32 4.73
N ALA A 74 -5.73 2.06 3.97
CA ALA A 74 -5.59 1.68 2.57
C ALA A 74 -5.00 2.82 1.72
N THR A 75 -4.15 2.47 0.76
CA THR A 75 -3.69 3.38 -0.27
C THR A 75 -4.84 3.68 -1.24
N PRO A 76 -5.33 4.92 -1.41
CA PRO A 76 -6.43 5.23 -2.33
C PRO A 76 -6.04 5.00 -3.79
N PHE A 77 -7.00 4.99 -4.73
CA PHE A 77 -6.70 4.83 -6.16
C PHE A 77 -5.68 5.85 -6.72
N THR A 78 -5.46 7.00 -6.08
CA THR A 78 -4.47 8.01 -6.50
C THR A 78 -3.07 7.84 -5.88
N GLY A 79 -2.89 6.92 -4.95
CA GLY A 79 -1.67 6.81 -4.14
C GLY A 79 -1.62 7.78 -2.95
N HIS A 80 -2.37 8.88 -2.97
CA HIS A 80 -2.29 9.93 -1.95
C HIS A 80 -3.66 10.38 -1.42
N ILE A 81 -3.85 10.19 -0.10
CA ILE A 81 -5.05 10.53 0.66
C ILE A 81 -5.41 12.01 0.49
N SER A 82 -4.44 12.92 0.61
CA SER A 82 -4.64 14.38 0.58
C SER A 82 -5.45 14.89 -0.62
N ILE A 83 -5.35 14.21 -1.78
CA ILE A 83 -6.12 14.56 -2.99
C ILE A 83 -7.63 14.46 -2.71
N TYR A 84 -8.07 13.50 -1.89
CA TYR A 84 -9.47 13.27 -1.51
C TYR A 84 -10.01 14.33 -0.53
N GLY A 85 -9.14 15.20 0.01
CA GLY A 85 -9.53 16.29 0.91
C GLY A 85 -10.40 17.34 0.23
N ALA A 86 -10.18 17.58 -1.07
CA ALA A 86 -10.82 18.65 -1.84
C ALA A 86 -12.23 18.35 -2.36
N PHE A 87 -12.77 17.14 -2.13
CA PHE A 87 -14.11 16.76 -2.61
C PHE A 87 -15.15 16.75 -1.49
N GLU A 88 -16.25 17.46 -1.74
CA GLU A 88 -17.51 17.28 -1.03
C GLU A 88 -18.04 15.85 -1.20
N SER A 89 -18.95 15.43 -0.32
CA SER A 89 -19.60 14.13 -0.43
C SER A 89 -20.45 14.06 -1.70
N PHE A 90 -20.40 12.94 -2.41
CA PHE A 90 -21.15 12.71 -3.64
C PHE A 90 -21.84 11.35 -3.67
N HIS A 91 -22.77 11.17 -4.61
CA HIS A 91 -23.48 9.92 -4.85
C HIS A 91 -23.13 9.32 -6.22
N VAL A 92 -23.56 8.08 -6.45
CA VAL A 92 -23.35 7.37 -7.73
C VAL A 92 -23.94 8.13 -8.92
N ASP A 93 -25.11 8.75 -8.76
CA ASP A 93 -25.76 9.46 -9.85
C ASP A 93 -25.03 10.78 -10.22
N ASP A 94 -24.25 11.37 -9.31
CA ASP A 94 -23.39 12.53 -9.60
C ASP A 94 -22.21 12.16 -10.52
N LEU A 95 -21.69 10.93 -10.38
CA LEU A 95 -20.70 10.35 -11.30
C LEU A 95 -21.34 9.97 -12.64
N LEU A 96 -22.51 9.32 -12.61
CA LEU A 96 -23.17 8.84 -13.84
C LEU A 96 -23.71 9.98 -14.72
N SER A 97 -24.13 11.09 -14.12
CA SER A 97 -24.66 12.27 -14.83
C SER A 97 -23.59 13.22 -15.39
N GLY A 98 -22.31 13.00 -15.09
CA GLY A 98 -21.24 13.94 -15.44
C GLY A 98 -21.28 15.27 -14.67
N ARG A 99 -22.13 15.40 -13.64
CA ARG A 99 -22.13 16.58 -12.74
C ARG A 99 -20.74 16.83 -12.15
N LEU A 100 -19.99 15.74 -11.90
CA LEU A 100 -18.65 15.77 -11.34
C LEU A 100 -17.54 15.93 -12.39
N ASP A 101 -17.83 16.15 -13.68
CA ASP A 101 -16.79 16.20 -14.73
C ASP A 101 -15.74 17.31 -14.53
N LYS A 102 -16.09 18.37 -13.79
CA LYS A 102 -15.18 19.45 -13.36
C LYS A 102 -14.23 19.02 -12.23
N HIS A 103 -14.58 17.99 -11.47
CA HIS A 103 -13.72 17.35 -10.48
C HIS A 103 -12.84 16.35 -11.21
N TRP A 104 -11.73 16.84 -11.77
CA TRP A 104 -10.82 16.09 -12.65
C TRP A 104 -10.45 14.69 -12.13
N LEU A 105 -10.37 14.48 -10.81
CA LEU A 105 -10.13 13.15 -10.23
C LEU A 105 -11.26 12.16 -10.51
N ASN A 106 -12.52 12.56 -10.38
CA ASN A 106 -13.66 11.68 -10.63
C ASN A 106 -13.71 11.29 -12.11
N SER A 107 -13.50 12.27 -13.00
CA SER A 107 -13.32 12.04 -14.44
C SER A 107 -12.14 11.10 -14.72
N LEU A 108 -11.01 11.28 -14.03
CA LEU A 108 -9.80 10.47 -14.14
C LEU A 108 -10.05 9.01 -13.74
N LEU A 109 -10.57 8.76 -12.53
CA LEU A 109 -10.85 7.40 -12.04
C LEU A 109 -11.91 6.69 -12.88
N PHE A 110 -12.94 7.41 -13.34
CA PHE A 110 -13.98 6.84 -14.18
C PHE A 110 -13.45 6.51 -15.58
N ASN A 111 -12.69 7.42 -16.21
CA ASN A 111 -12.04 7.15 -17.50
C ASN A 111 -11.05 5.99 -17.41
N ALA A 112 -10.25 5.91 -16.34
CA ALA A 112 -9.33 4.80 -16.11
C ALA A 112 -10.06 3.44 -15.99
N GLY A 113 -11.22 3.41 -15.32
CA GLY A 113 -12.06 2.21 -15.27
C GLY A 113 -12.68 1.84 -16.62
N LEU A 114 -13.08 2.82 -17.45
CA LEU A 114 -13.58 2.59 -18.81
C LEU A 114 -12.48 2.07 -19.75
N GLU A 115 -11.26 2.61 -19.65
CA GLU A 115 -10.08 2.15 -20.40
C GLU A 115 -9.73 0.71 -20.02
N LEU A 116 -9.65 0.40 -18.72
CA LEU A 116 -9.39 -0.95 -18.22
C LEU A 116 -10.46 -1.95 -18.68
N ALA A 117 -11.74 -1.56 -18.64
CA ALA A 117 -12.83 -2.40 -19.13
C ALA A 117 -12.73 -2.67 -20.64
N LYS A 118 -12.33 -1.67 -21.43
CA LYS A 118 -12.07 -1.82 -22.88
C LYS A 118 -10.93 -2.79 -23.14
N ASP A 119 -9.83 -2.69 -22.41
CA ASP A 119 -8.69 -3.61 -22.52
C ASP A 119 -9.08 -5.04 -22.12
N LEU A 120 -9.93 -5.18 -21.12
CA LEU A 120 -10.53 -6.46 -20.73
C LEU A 120 -11.57 -7.00 -21.74
N GLY A 121 -11.89 -6.25 -22.81
CA GLY A 121 -12.88 -6.64 -23.83
C GLY A 121 -14.33 -6.54 -23.34
N MET A 122 -14.56 -5.84 -22.25
CA MET A 122 -15.89 -5.64 -21.65
C MET A 122 -16.68 -4.57 -22.41
N ARG A 123 -18.01 -4.69 -22.40
CA ARG A 123 -18.89 -3.63 -22.92
C ARG A 123 -19.12 -2.58 -21.84
N ALA A 124 -18.98 -1.30 -22.22
CA ALA A 124 -19.27 -0.17 -21.34
C ALA A 124 -20.79 0.13 -21.25
N ASP A 125 -21.57 -0.87 -20.85
CA ASP A 125 -23.01 -0.75 -20.61
C ASP A 125 -23.33 0.00 -19.30
N GLU A 126 -24.61 0.33 -19.09
CA GLU A 126 -25.05 1.04 -17.88
C GLU A 126 -24.70 0.27 -16.60
N ARG A 127 -24.78 -1.06 -16.62
CA ARG A 127 -24.48 -1.90 -15.46
C ARG A 127 -23.00 -1.82 -15.09
N MET A 128 -22.11 -1.85 -16.07
CA MET A 128 -20.67 -1.66 -15.86
C MET A 128 -20.38 -0.26 -15.31
N ARG A 129 -20.94 0.79 -15.94
CA ARG A 129 -20.79 2.19 -15.52
C ARG A 129 -21.28 2.43 -14.09
N ARG A 130 -22.44 1.87 -13.72
CA ARG A 130 -23.01 1.96 -12.35
C ARG A 130 -22.13 1.25 -11.33
N ALA A 131 -21.68 0.03 -11.63
CA ALA A 131 -20.78 -0.71 -10.75
C ALA A 131 -19.43 0.02 -10.56
N LEU A 132 -18.87 0.61 -11.62
CA LEU A 132 -17.64 1.41 -11.56
C LEU A 132 -17.83 2.65 -10.68
N ALA A 133 -18.95 3.36 -10.82
CA ALA A 133 -19.28 4.50 -9.96
C ALA A 133 -19.43 4.10 -8.48
N HIS A 134 -20.03 2.94 -8.19
CA HIS A 134 -20.08 2.40 -6.82
C HIS A 134 -18.69 2.07 -6.26
N ALA A 135 -17.78 1.51 -7.06
CA ALA A 135 -16.41 1.20 -6.64
C ALA A 135 -15.59 2.47 -6.34
N ILE A 136 -15.74 3.53 -7.15
CA ILE A 136 -15.10 4.83 -6.94
C ILE A 136 -15.66 5.52 -5.67
N LEU A 137 -16.97 5.47 -5.47
CA LEU A 137 -17.60 6.00 -4.26
C LEU A 137 -17.15 5.24 -2.99
N LEU A 138 -16.95 3.93 -3.06
CA LEU A 138 -16.45 3.14 -1.93
C LEU A 138 -14.98 3.50 -1.60
N ASP A 139 -14.11 3.66 -2.60
CA ASP A 139 -12.74 4.14 -2.39
C ASP A 139 -12.73 5.54 -1.73
N TYR A 140 -13.60 6.45 -2.17
CA TYR A 140 -13.79 7.75 -1.52
C TYR A 140 -14.20 7.60 -0.06
N LYS A 141 -15.24 6.83 0.26
CA LYS A 141 -15.71 6.65 1.65
C LYS A 141 -14.64 6.04 2.56
N ILE A 142 -13.93 5.00 2.10
CA ILE A 142 -12.83 4.37 2.86
C ILE A 142 -11.70 5.40 3.09
N THR A 143 -11.29 6.12 2.05
CA THR A 143 -10.24 7.14 2.15
C THR A 143 -10.63 8.29 3.09
N ARG A 144 -11.90 8.71 3.08
CA ARG A 144 -12.44 9.74 3.98
C ARG A 144 -12.54 9.29 5.44
N CYS A 145 -12.34 8.01 5.76
CA CYS A 145 -12.20 7.57 7.14
C CYS A 145 -10.89 8.05 7.80
N SER A 146 -9.88 8.46 7.00
CA SER A 146 -8.55 8.87 7.45
C SER A 146 -8.58 9.89 8.61
N PRO A 147 -7.72 9.75 9.64
CA PRO A 147 -7.56 10.77 10.67
C PRO A 147 -7.08 12.12 10.09
N GLN A 148 -6.48 12.15 8.89
CA GLN A 148 -6.09 13.41 8.22
C GLN A 148 -7.28 14.33 7.88
N PHE A 149 -8.50 13.78 7.83
CA PHE A 149 -9.73 14.55 7.61
C PHE A 149 -10.57 14.76 8.88
N ALA A 150 -10.13 14.23 10.02
CA ALA A 150 -10.78 14.49 11.29
C ALA A 150 -10.42 15.91 11.78
N ALA A 151 -11.38 16.62 12.37
CA ALA A 151 -11.16 17.95 12.93
C ALA A 151 -10.31 17.96 14.24
N GLN A 152 -9.72 16.83 14.63
CA GLN A 152 -8.96 16.68 15.87
C GLN A 152 -7.49 17.08 15.65
N THR A 153 -6.98 17.94 16.54
CA THR A 153 -5.60 18.46 16.53
C THR A 153 -4.61 17.59 17.30
N SER A 154 -5.08 16.54 17.97
CA SER A 154 -4.25 15.52 18.63
C SER A 154 -3.70 14.53 17.60
N LYS A 155 -2.45 14.09 17.78
CA LYS A 155 -1.91 12.95 17.02
C LYS A 155 -2.83 11.74 17.23
N PRO A 156 -3.19 10.98 16.17
CA PRO A 156 -4.00 9.77 16.33
C PRO A 156 -3.26 8.79 17.26
N GLU A 157 -3.94 8.37 18.33
CA GLU A 157 -3.38 7.39 19.25
C GLU A 157 -3.58 5.98 18.68
N GLN A 158 -2.47 5.24 18.54
CA GLN A 158 -2.49 3.85 18.08
C GLN A 158 -3.35 3.00 19.03
N TRP A 159 -4.38 2.36 18.50
CA TRP A 159 -5.26 1.51 19.32
C TRP A 159 -4.75 0.08 19.29
N ARG A 160 -4.33 -0.43 20.46
CA ARG A 160 -4.01 -1.85 20.65
C ARG A 160 -5.25 -2.59 21.15
N THR A 161 -5.49 -3.76 20.58
CA THR A 161 -6.64 -4.63 20.85
C THR A 161 -6.30 -6.07 20.43
N THR A 162 -7.23 -7.00 20.54
CA THR A 162 -7.09 -8.40 20.10
C THR A 162 -8.04 -8.72 18.95
N LEU A 163 -7.79 -9.79 18.19
CA LEU A 163 -8.70 -10.19 17.10
C LEU A 163 -10.11 -10.51 17.59
N GLY A 164 -10.24 -11.18 18.74
CA GLY A 164 -11.55 -11.47 19.35
C GLY A 164 -12.30 -10.22 19.82
N GLU A 165 -11.60 -9.12 20.08
CA GLU A 165 -12.25 -7.82 20.30
C GLU A 165 -12.67 -7.15 18.99
N LEU A 166 -11.89 -7.29 17.90
CA LEU A 166 -12.29 -6.80 16.57
C LEU A 166 -13.56 -7.49 16.05
N GLU A 167 -13.69 -8.81 16.27
CA GLU A 167 -14.87 -9.62 15.93
C GLU A 167 -16.18 -9.12 16.60
N LEU A 168 -16.10 -8.29 17.66
CA LEU A 168 -17.28 -7.69 18.31
C LEU A 168 -17.81 -6.45 17.58
N TYR A 169 -17.03 -5.85 16.69
CA TYR A 169 -17.35 -4.57 16.05
C TYR A 169 -17.82 -4.69 14.60
N ASP A 170 -17.57 -5.83 13.95
CA ASP A 170 -18.06 -6.10 12.61
C ASP A 170 -18.41 -7.58 12.41
N SER A 171 -19.56 -7.82 11.79
CA SER A 171 -20.03 -9.14 11.35
C SER A 171 -19.89 -9.34 9.84
N MET A 172 -19.44 -8.31 9.10
CA MET A 172 -19.23 -8.33 7.66
C MET A 172 -17.86 -8.82 7.23
N PHE A 173 -16.89 -8.86 8.15
CA PHE A 173 -15.52 -9.25 7.86
C PHE A 173 -14.91 -10.12 8.99
N ASP A 174 -14.63 -11.38 8.69
CA ASP A 174 -13.93 -12.30 9.61
C ASP A 174 -12.41 -12.07 9.53
N PHE A 175 -11.92 -11.16 10.39
CA PHE A 175 -10.50 -10.84 10.52
C PHE A 175 -9.62 -12.07 10.81
N ARG A 176 -10.15 -13.07 11.52
CA ARG A 176 -9.39 -14.25 11.92
C ARG A 176 -9.29 -15.26 10.77
N PHE A 177 -10.36 -15.46 10.01
CA PHE A 177 -10.33 -16.22 8.75
C PHE A 177 -9.41 -15.55 7.71
N PHE A 178 -9.52 -14.22 7.56
CA PHE A 178 -8.63 -13.45 6.67
C PHE A 178 -7.16 -13.63 7.06
N LEU A 179 -6.80 -13.37 8.33
CA LEU A 179 -5.42 -13.48 8.80
C LEU A 179 -4.90 -14.92 8.78
N GLY A 180 -5.74 -15.90 9.11
CA GLY A 180 -5.35 -17.30 9.09
C GLY A 180 -5.04 -17.81 7.68
N SER A 181 -5.87 -17.43 6.71
CA SER A 181 -5.66 -17.74 5.30
C SER A 181 -4.52 -16.92 4.67
N TYR A 182 -4.30 -15.68 5.11
CA TYR A 182 -3.18 -14.83 4.66
C TYR A 182 -1.83 -15.31 5.20
N LEU A 183 -1.76 -15.72 6.47
CA LEU A 183 -0.54 -16.20 7.14
C LEU A 183 -0.31 -17.72 7.01
N GLY A 184 -1.27 -18.46 6.45
CA GLY A 184 -1.18 -19.91 6.23
C GLY A 184 -1.19 -20.75 7.52
N ARG A 185 -1.81 -20.26 8.60
CA ARG A 185 -1.86 -20.90 9.92
C ARG A 185 -3.05 -20.41 10.73
N ASP A 186 -3.55 -21.23 11.66
CA ASP A 186 -4.60 -20.78 12.59
C ASP A 186 -4.12 -19.62 13.47
N ILE A 187 -4.98 -18.63 13.69
CA ILE A 187 -4.69 -17.44 14.48
C ILE A 187 -5.59 -17.39 15.72
N PRO A 188 -5.02 -17.44 16.94
CA PRO A 188 -5.78 -17.32 18.19
C PRO A 188 -6.51 -15.97 18.32
N ALA A 189 -7.67 -15.98 18.97
CA ALA A 189 -8.49 -14.77 19.18
C ALA A 189 -7.80 -13.73 20.10
N ASP A 190 -6.91 -14.17 20.99
CA ASP A 190 -6.09 -13.33 21.87
C ASP A 190 -4.83 -12.77 21.18
N THR A 191 -4.67 -12.98 19.86
CA THR A 191 -3.58 -12.36 19.08
C THR A 191 -3.70 -10.84 19.13
N GLU A 192 -2.69 -10.18 19.69
CA GLU A 192 -2.59 -8.71 19.73
C GLU A 192 -2.46 -8.12 18.31
N VAL A 193 -3.20 -7.04 18.06
CA VAL A 193 -3.16 -6.24 16.84
C VAL A 193 -3.17 -4.75 17.19
N VAL A 194 -2.49 -3.95 16.38
CA VAL A 194 -2.45 -2.48 16.49
C VAL A 194 -3.15 -1.85 15.30
N ILE A 195 -4.17 -1.04 15.55
CA ILE A 195 -4.73 -0.13 14.55
C ILE A 195 -3.90 1.16 14.60
N ALA A 196 -2.96 1.31 13.68
CA ALA A 196 -2.04 2.47 13.67
C ALA A 196 -2.76 3.83 13.51
N PRO A 197 -3.82 3.97 12.68
CA PRO A 197 -4.60 5.21 12.58
C PRO A 197 -5.54 5.47 13.78
N GLY A 198 -5.60 4.53 14.74
CA GLY A 198 -6.42 4.64 15.95
C GLY A 198 -7.85 4.11 15.82
N ARG A 199 -8.55 4.04 16.96
CA ARG A 199 -9.88 3.43 17.09
C ARG A 199 -10.95 4.10 16.21
N ASP A 200 -10.97 5.44 16.18
CA ASP A 200 -11.98 6.19 15.45
C ASP A 200 -11.92 5.97 13.93
N TYR A 201 -10.72 5.75 13.37
CA TYR A 201 -10.55 5.35 11.97
C TYR A 201 -11.22 3.99 11.70
N PHE A 202 -10.92 2.99 12.55
CA PHE A 202 -11.49 1.65 12.42
C PHE A 202 -13.01 1.67 12.53
N MET A 203 -13.58 2.36 13.52
CA MET A 203 -15.03 2.44 13.70
C MET A 203 -15.72 3.14 12.51
N ARG A 204 -15.11 4.18 11.93
CA ARG A 204 -15.63 4.79 10.69
C ARG A 204 -15.56 3.83 9.50
N MET A 205 -14.46 3.09 9.36
CA MET A 205 -14.31 2.09 8.30
C MET A 205 -15.36 0.97 8.42
N MET A 206 -15.57 0.40 9.62
CA MET A 206 -16.61 -0.62 9.84
C MET A 206 -18.00 -0.07 9.57
N ALA A 207 -18.30 1.16 10.00
CA ALA A 207 -19.57 1.82 9.68
C ALA A 207 -19.79 1.96 8.16
N VAL A 208 -18.76 2.34 7.40
CA VAL A 208 -18.82 2.38 5.93
C VAL A 208 -19.08 1.00 5.35
N LEU A 209 -18.41 -0.07 5.82
CA LEU A 209 -18.65 -1.43 5.32
C LEU A 209 -20.07 -1.93 5.64
N GLN A 210 -20.61 -1.57 6.81
CA GLN A 210 -21.96 -1.95 7.24
C GLN A 210 -23.06 -1.37 6.34
N GLU A 211 -22.84 -0.22 5.69
CA GLU A 211 -23.74 0.31 4.65
C GLU A 211 -23.88 -0.64 3.44
N TYR A 212 -22.90 -1.51 3.22
CA TYR A 212 -22.84 -2.48 2.11
C TYR A 212 -23.12 -3.92 2.60
N SER A 213 -23.78 -4.08 3.74
CA SER A 213 -24.01 -5.38 4.39
C SER A 213 -24.91 -6.35 3.59
N ALA A 214 -25.87 -5.81 2.82
CA ALA A 214 -26.73 -6.59 1.94
C ALA A 214 -25.94 -7.28 0.79
N GLN A 215 -26.51 -8.34 0.21
CA GLN A 215 -25.84 -9.14 -0.84
C GLN A 215 -25.34 -8.31 -2.03
N GLU A 216 -26.10 -7.29 -2.46
CA GLU A 216 -25.71 -6.36 -3.52
C GLU A 216 -24.56 -5.43 -3.08
N GLY A 217 -24.54 -5.01 -1.82
CA GLY A 217 -23.46 -4.22 -1.23
C GLY A 217 -22.16 -5.01 -1.13
N GLN A 218 -22.21 -6.26 -0.71
CA GLN A 218 -21.04 -7.15 -0.68
C GLN A 218 -20.45 -7.36 -2.08
N GLN A 219 -21.30 -7.38 -3.11
CA GLN A 219 -20.84 -7.45 -4.49
C GLN A 219 -20.06 -6.20 -4.91
N ILE A 220 -20.51 -5.01 -4.49
CA ILE A 220 -19.77 -3.76 -4.69
C ILE A 220 -18.41 -3.81 -3.99
N ILE A 221 -18.31 -4.35 -2.76
CA ILE A 221 -17.02 -4.50 -2.07
C ILE A 221 -16.09 -5.43 -2.87
N ARG A 222 -16.57 -6.60 -3.30
CA ARG A 222 -15.77 -7.54 -4.12
C ARG A 222 -15.29 -6.91 -5.43
N ASP A 223 -16.17 -6.17 -6.12
CA ASP A 223 -15.83 -5.53 -7.38
C ASP A 223 -14.91 -4.30 -7.20
N TYR A 224 -14.96 -3.60 -6.06
CA TYR A 224 -14.00 -2.58 -5.67
C TYR A 224 -12.60 -3.17 -5.44
N ILE A 225 -12.50 -4.26 -4.65
CA ILE A 225 -11.22 -4.96 -4.40
C ILE A 225 -10.59 -5.39 -5.73
N LYS A 226 -11.37 -6.02 -6.61
CA LYS A 226 -10.93 -6.46 -7.94
C LYS A 226 -10.58 -5.30 -8.88
N PHE A 227 -11.32 -4.18 -8.84
CA PHE A 227 -10.97 -3.00 -9.63
C PHE A 227 -9.57 -2.56 -9.27
N LYS A 228 -9.31 -2.39 -7.97
CA LYS A 228 -8.01 -2.02 -7.42
C LYS A 228 -6.93 -3.04 -7.77
N GLN A 229 -7.26 -4.32 -7.77
CA GLN A 229 -6.35 -5.38 -8.18
C GLN A 229 -5.92 -5.27 -9.65
N LEU A 230 -6.89 -5.23 -10.58
CA LEU A 230 -6.65 -5.14 -12.01
C LEU A 230 -5.97 -3.81 -12.39
N PHE A 231 -6.36 -2.72 -11.73
CA PHE A 231 -5.75 -1.40 -11.86
C PHE A 231 -4.26 -1.40 -11.50
N MET A 232 -3.89 -1.94 -10.33
CA MET A 232 -2.50 -2.02 -9.90
C MET A 232 -1.66 -2.93 -10.81
N LEU A 233 -2.22 -4.05 -11.27
CA LEU A 233 -1.56 -4.92 -12.26
C LEU A 233 -1.28 -4.17 -13.58
N THR A 234 -2.24 -3.39 -14.07
CA THR A 234 -2.13 -2.57 -15.29
C THR A 234 -1.07 -1.47 -15.14
N ILE A 235 -1.07 -0.73 -14.02
CA ILE A 235 -0.04 0.29 -13.73
C ILE A 235 1.35 -0.32 -13.58
N HIS A 236 1.49 -1.42 -12.84
CA HIS A 236 2.77 -2.09 -12.63
C HIS A 236 3.32 -2.84 -13.87
N SER A 237 2.47 -3.10 -14.87
CA SER A 237 2.93 -3.53 -16.19
C SER A 237 3.67 -2.40 -16.92
N GLY A 238 3.25 -1.15 -16.76
CA GLY A 238 3.85 0.03 -17.43
C GLY A 238 3.74 0.03 -18.97
N LYS A 239 3.10 -0.99 -19.56
CA LYS A 239 2.95 -1.20 -21.00
C LYS A 239 1.55 -0.99 -21.52
N LEU A 240 0.57 -1.57 -20.82
CA LEU A 240 -0.85 -1.46 -21.13
C LEU A 240 -1.33 -0.01 -21.10
N VAL A 241 -0.51 0.87 -20.53
CA VAL A 241 -0.78 2.27 -20.28
C VAL A 241 -0.15 3.22 -21.30
N ARG A 242 0.77 2.74 -22.15
CA ARG A 242 1.53 3.56 -23.12
C ARG A 242 0.70 3.97 -24.34
N SER A 243 -0.31 4.80 -24.09
CA SER A 243 -1.01 5.60 -25.07
C SER A 243 -0.12 6.74 -25.58
N ARG A 244 -0.41 7.29 -26.76
CA ARG A 244 0.17 8.58 -27.21
C ARG A 244 -0.57 9.78 -26.63
N ASP A 245 -1.82 9.58 -26.21
CA ASP A 245 -2.69 10.58 -25.61
C ASP A 245 -2.83 10.30 -24.11
N LEU A 246 -2.85 11.35 -23.28
CA LEU A 246 -2.99 11.23 -21.82
C LEU A 246 -4.38 10.72 -21.43
N GLY A 247 -4.50 9.40 -21.32
CA GLY A 247 -5.67 8.69 -20.79
C GLY A 247 -5.73 8.68 -19.27
N GLY A 248 -6.81 8.10 -18.74
CA GLY A 248 -7.03 7.97 -17.30
C GLY A 248 -6.03 7.03 -16.63
N LEU A 249 -5.80 5.85 -17.21
CA LEU A 249 -4.81 4.91 -16.68
C LEU A 249 -3.39 5.51 -16.75
N GLU A 250 -3.05 6.26 -17.81
CA GLU A 250 -1.70 6.82 -18.00
C GLU A 250 -1.40 7.94 -17.00
N THR A 251 -2.37 8.82 -16.79
CA THR A 251 -2.28 9.84 -15.74
C THR A 251 -2.09 9.21 -14.36
N LEU A 252 -2.80 8.11 -14.06
CA LEU A 252 -2.63 7.38 -12.79
C LEU A 252 -1.30 6.62 -12.72
N ARG A 253 -0.80 6.03 -13.82
CA ARG A 253 0.55 5.43 -13.85
C ARG A 253 1.61 6.47 -13.52
N ILE A 254 1.53 7.66 -14.11
CA ILE A 254 2.47 8.75 -13.84
C ILE A 254 2.43 9.13 -12.35
N LEU A 255 1.24 9.25 -11.74
CA LEU A 255 1.09 9.54 -10.31
C LEU A 255 1.72 8.47 -9.40
N TYR A 256 1.69 7.18 -9.78
CA TYR A 256 2.28 6.09 -8.99
C TYR A 256 3.77 5.87 -9.23
N THR A 257 4.23 6.05 -10.47
CA THR A 257 5.58 5.62 -10.89
C THR A 257 6.56 6.76 -11.01
N GLY A 258 6.10 7.99 -11.29
CA GLY A 258 6.93 9.17 -11.53
C GLY A 258 7.86 9.09 -12.76
N GLU A 259 7.85 7.96 -13.48
CA GLU A 259 8.92 7.54 -14.39
C GLU A 259 8.37 6.92 -15.67
N ASP A 260 8.80 7.41 -16.83
CA ASP A 260 8.38 6.91 -18.14
C ASP A 260 9.43 5.98 -18.80
N ASP A 261 10.65 5.96 -18.27
CA ASP A 261 11.71 5.09 -18.77
C ASP A 261 11.50 3.63 -18.30
N ARG A 262 11.34 2.72 -19.26
CA ARG A 262 11.13 1.29 -18.99
C ARG A 262 12.34 0.63 -18.33
N SER A 263 13.55 1.10 -18.60
CA SER A 263 14.76 0.58 -17.96
C SER A 263 14.77 0.93 -16.47
N LEU A 264 14.37 2.16 -16.10
CA LEU A 264 14.21 2.59 -14.71
C LEU A 264 13.06 1.83 -14.04
N GLN A 265 11.88 1.72 -14.67
CA GLN A 265 10.76 0.91 -14.17
C GLN A 265 11.19 -0.55 -13.89
N CYS A 266 11.89 -1.20 -14.83
CA CYS A 266 12.35 -2.58 -14.68
C CYS A 266 13.51 -2.75 -13.69
N ILE A 267 14.35 -1.72 -13.49
CA ILE A 267 15.37 -1.69 -12.43
C ILE A 267 14.68 -1.57 -11.07
N ASN A 268 13.78 -0.60 -10.90
CA ASN A 268 13.03 -0.38 -9.65
C ASN A 268 12.25 -1.64 -9.26
N ARG A 269 11.56 -2.28 -10.20
CA ARG A 269 10.83 -3.55 -9.95
C ARG A 269 11.75 -4.69 -9.50
N VAL A 270 12.97 -4.78 -10.02
CA VAL A 270 13.96 -5.77 -9.56
C VAL A 270 14.51 -5.41 -8.18
N GLY A 271 14.82 -4.13 -7.96
CA GLY A 271 15.28 -3.63 -6.67
C GLY A 271 14.26 -3.87 -5.56
N MET A 272 12.96 -3.69 -5.83
CA MET A 272 11.89 -3.92 -4.85
C MET A 272 11.76 -5.40 -4.42
N VAL A 273 11.91 -6.35 -5.36
CA VAL A 273 11.72 -7.79 -5.07
C VAL A 273 13.01 -8.51 -4.63
N ASN A 274 14.18 -7.93 -4.86
CA ASN A 274 15.48 -8.55 -4.55
C ASN A 274 16.45 -7.46 -4.08
N GLN A 275 16.20 -6.92 -2.89
CA GLN A 275 16.90 -5.74 -2.37
C GLN A 275 18.35 -6.09 -2.05
N LEU A 276 18.60 -7.21 -1.35
CA LEU A 276 19.95 -7.63 -0.98
C LEU A 276 20.77 -8.01 -2.22
N GLY A 277 20.21 -8.77 -3.16
CA GLY A 277 20.93 -9.15 -4.39
C GLY A 277 21.18 -7.95 -5.32
N PHE A 278 20.23 -7.03 -5.45
CA PHE A 278 20.41 -5.80 -6.23
C PHE A 278 21.50 -4.91 -5.62
N VAL A 279 21.48 -4.67 -4.30
CA VAL A 279 22.53 -3.92 -3.61
C VAL A 279 23.89 -4.62 -3.67
N SER A 280 23.94 -5.96 -3.65
CA SER A 280 25.18 -6.73 -3.83
C SER A 280 25.83 -6.48 -5.20
N ILE A 281 25.03 -6.35 -6.26
CA ILE A 281 25.52 -5.99 -7.61
C ILE A 281 26.05 -4.55 -7.63
N LEU A 282 25.30 -3.62 -7.03
CA LEU A 282 25.71 -2.21 -6.95
C LEU A 282 27.00 -2.00 -6.15
N GLU A 283 27.19 -2.72 -5.03
CA GLU A 283 28.45 -2.70 -4.27
C GLU A 283 29.63 -3.15 -5.14
N LYS A 284 29.46 -4.25 -5.90
CA LYS A 284 30.51 -4.75 -6.81
C LYS A 284 30.83 -3.76 -7.93
N PHE A 285 29.84 -3.01 -8.41
CA PHE A 285 30.03 -2.00 -9.46
C PHE A 285 30.83 -0.78 -8.98
N TRP A 286 30.54 -0.26 -7.78
CA TRP A 286 31.27 0.90 -7.21
C TRP A 286 32.57 0.53 -6.47
N GLY A 287 32.75 -0.73 -6.09
CA GLY A 287 34.04 -1.30 -5.69
C GLY A 287 34.69 -0.64 -4.47
N THR A 288 36.01 -0.43 -4.55
CA THR A 288 36.81 0.15 -3.44
C THR A 288 36.37 1.57 -3.07
N LYS A 289 36.01 2.39 -4.06
CA LYS A 289 35.57 3.78 -3.86
C LYS A 289 34.31 3.86 -2.99
N LEU A 290 33.41 2.88 -3.08
CA LEU A 290 32.26 2.81 -2.17
C LEU A 290 32.68 2.56 -0.73
N ARG A 291 33.65 1.66 -0.48
CA ARG A 291 34.13 1.34 0.87
C ARG A 291 34.79 2.56 1.53
N GLU A 292 35.67 3.25 0.81
CA GLU A 292 36.29 4.50 1.28
C GLU A 292 35.24 5.57 1.62
N ASN A 293 34.20 5.70 0.77
CA ASN A 293 33.10 6.64 1.02
C ASN A 293 32.26 6.22 2.23
N MET A 294 32.02 4.92 2.43
CA MET A 294 31.31 4.39 3.59
C MET A 294 32.07 4.64 4.90
N GLU A 295 33.40 4.48 4.89
CA GLU A 295 34.27 4.78 6.04
C GLU A 295 34.25 6.28 6.38
N LYS A 296 34.41 7.16 5.36
CA LYS A 296 34.31 8.61 5.52
C LYS A 296 32.94 9.04 6.07
N ALA A 297 31.85 8.52 5.49
CA ALA A 297 30.49 8.81 5.93
C ALA A 297 30.22 8.29 7.36
N ARG A 298 30.80 7.16 7.74
CA ARG A 298 30.74 6.65 9.12
C ARG A 298 31.49 7.58 10.09
N SER A 299 32.69 8.06 9.74
CA SER A 299 33.40 9.05 10.56
C SER A 299 32.55 10.30 10.75
N ILE A 300 32.03 10.89 9.67
CA ILE A 300 31.18 12.09 9.72
C ILE A 300 29.97 11.87 10.65
N GLY A 301 29.29 10.73 10.56
CA GLY A 301 28.17 10.41 11.44
C GLY A 301 28.58 10.28 12.91
N GLU A 302 29.75 9.71 13.20
CA GLU A 302 30.31 9.61 14.56
C GLU A 302 30.77 10.97 15.10
N ASP A 303 31.35 11.81 14.25
CA ASP A 303 31.74 13.18 14.58
C ASP A 303 30.51 14.03 14.93
N MET A 304 29.48 14.01 14.08
CA MET A 304 28.19 14.66 14.35
C MET A 304 27.51 14.15 15.62
N ARG A 305 27.59 12.84 15.91
CA ARG A 305 27.05 12.24 17.14
C ARG A 305 27.75 12.80 18.38
N ARG A 306 29.08 12.93 18.34
CA ARG A 306 29.87 13.52 19.44
C ARG A 306 29.58 15.00 19.63
N GLU A 307 29.57 15.79 18.55
CA GLU A 307 29.24 17.22 18.61
C GLU A 307 27.83 17.47 19.17
N TYR A 308 26.84 16.65 18.78
CA TYR A 308 25.48 16.76 19.31
C TYR A 308 25.40 16.40 20.80
N ILE A 309 26.10 15.35 21.26
CA ILE A 309 26.20 15.03 22.70
C ILE A 309 26.85 16.19 23.47
N ASP A 310 27.91 16.80 22.95
CA ASP A 310 28.57 17.93 23.60
C ASP A 310 27.73 19.21 23.58
N ALA A 311 26.87 19.40 22.56
CA ALA A 311 25.87 20.46 22.55
C ALA A 311 24.78 20.22 23.62
N LEU A 312 24.26 18.99 23.74
CA LEU A 312 23.31 18.62 24.80
C LEU A 312 23.91 18.84 26.20
N ARG A 313 25.18 18.46 26.41
CA ARG A 313 25.92 18.70 27.66
C ARG A 313 26.03 20.18 28.02
N LYS A 314 26.15 21.07 27.03
CA LYS A 314 26.34 22.52 27.21
C LYS A 314 25.05 23.34 27.14
N SER A 315 23.92 22.74 26.77
CA SER A 315 22.64 23.44 26.62
C SER A 315 22.20 24.08 27.95
N ASP A 316 21.62 25.26 27.87
CA ASP A 316 20.99 26.02 28.95
C ASP A 316 19.45 25.93 28.93
N VAL A 317 18.87 25.43 27.83
CA VAL A 317 17.41 25.31 27.61
C VAL A 317 16.85 23.94 28.04
N ILE A 318 17.69 22.91 28.17
CA ILE A 318 17.26 21.54 28.47
C ILE A 318 17.51 21.21 29.95
N ASP A 319 16.45 20.83 30.68
CA ASP A 319 16.56 20.40 32.09
C ASP A 319 17.52 19.21 32.27
N GLU A 320 18.23 19.16 33.40
CA GLU A 320 19.25 18.14 33.69
C GLU A 320 18.73 16.69 33.57
N LYS A 321 17.49 16.46 34.00
CA LYS A 321 16.80 15.16 33.90
C LYS A 321 16.62 14.70 32.46
N ASP A 322 16.12 15.57 31.59
CA ASP A 322 15.82 15.23 30.21
C ASP A 322 17.12 15.17 29.37
N ARG A 323 18.11 16.01 29.72
CA ARG A 323 19.46 15.98 29.14
C ARG A 323 20.10 14.60 29.24
N PHE A 324 20.03 13.93 30.40
CA PHE A 324 20.55 12.58 30.57
C PHE A 324 19.86 11.57 29.63
N ALA A 325 18.53 11.60 29.55
CA ALA A 325 17.76 10.72 28.68
C ALA A 325 18.02 10.99 27.18
N MET A 326 18.22 12.25 26.79
CA MET A 326 18.60 12.62 25.43
C MET A 326 20.00 12.11 25.06
N ILE A 327 20.98 12.25 25.96
CA ILE A 327 22.34 11.73 25.76
C ILE A 327 22.34 10.20 25.62
N ASP A 328 21.72 9.47 26.55
CA ASP A 328 21.61 7.99 26.48
C ASP A 328 20.95 7.54 25.16
N LYS A 329 19.87 8.20 24.74
CA LYS A 329 19.23 7.94 23.45
C LYS A 329 20.17 8.18 22.27
N THR A 330 20.96 9.26 22.30
CA THR A 330 21.93 9.59 21.24
C THR A 330 23.10 8.60 21.20
N GLU A 331 23.64 8.19 22.35
CA GLU A 331 24.72 7.20 22.43
C GLU A 331 24.29 5.83 21.86
N ARG A 332 23.01 5.48 21.99
CA ARG A 332 22.43 4.25 21.44
C ARG A 332 22.08 4.30 19.94
N VAL A 333 22.23 5.45 19.26
CA VAL A 333 21.99 5.56 17.81
C VAL A 333 22.97 4.67 17.04
N ARG A 334 22.43 3.72 16.26
CA ARG A 334 23.21 2.81 15.41
C ARG A 334 23.40 3.41 14.02
N ILE A 335 24.62 3.84 13.70
CA ILE A 335 24.96 4.40 12.38
C ILE A 335 25.11 3.27 11.35
N ARG A 336 24.14 3.14 10.45
CA ARG A 336 24.18 2.24 9.29
C ARG A 336 24.47 3.06 8.04
N VAL A 337 25.39 2.60 7.19
CA VAL A 337 25.87 3.36 6.03
C VAL A 337 25.76 2.52 4.76
N ALA A 338 25.01 3.03 3.77
CA ALA A 338 24.83 2.51 2.41
C ALA A 338 24.40 1.02 2.26
N VAL A 339 25.28 0.07 2.54
CA VAL A 339 25.15 -1.34 2.17
C VAL A 339 24.97 -2.20 3.43
N PRO A 340 23.86 -2.96 3.58
CA PRO A 340 23.67 -3.88 4.71
C PRO A 340 24.57 -5.10 4.57
N GLU A 341 25.14 -5.58 5.67
CA GLU A 341 26.08 -6.72 5.67
C GLU A 341 25.47 -8.01 5.09
N ALA A 342 24.16 -8.21 5.28
CA ALA A 342 23.40 -9.32 4.68
C ALA A 342 23.47 -9.36 3.13
N SER A 343 23.70 -8.22 2.45
CA SER A 343 23.90 -8.20 0.99
C SER A 343 25.25 -8.77 0.54
N ARG A 344 26.12 -9.18 1.49
CA ARG A 344 27.38 -9.88 1.23
C ARG A 344 27.32 -11.37 1.58
N ASP A 345 26.27 -11.82 2.26
CA ASP A 345 26.04 -13.22 2.61
C ASP A 345 25.20 -13.91 1.53
N PRO A 346 25.74 -14.93 0.82
CA PRO A 346 24.98 -15.69 -0.17
C PRO A 346 23.75 -16.40 0.41
N VAL A 347 23.78 -16.81 1.69
CA VAL A 347 22.66 -17.52 2.33
C VAL A 347 21.51 -16.54 2.60
N ALA A 348 21.81 -15.33 3.08
CA ALA A 348 20.82 -14.28 3.23
C ALA A 348 20.20 -13.85 1.88
N GLN A 349 21.02 -13.73 0.82
CA GLN A 349 20.52 -13.45 -0.54
C GLN A 349 19.62 -14.57 -1.08
N GLU A 350 20.03 -15.84 -0.91
CA GLU A 350 19.23 -16.98 -1.35
C GLU A 350 17.92 -17.11 -0.54
N SER A 351 17.95 -16.76 0.75
CA SER A 351 16.76 -16.71 1.60
C SER A 351 15.79 -15.60 1.17
N GLU A 352 16.27 -14.40 0.85
CA GLU A 352 15.42 -13.33 0.29
C GLU A 352 14.79 -13.79 -1.03
N TYR A 353 15.59 -14.39 -1.92
CA TYR A 353 15.09 -14.88 -3.21
C TYR A 353 14.06 -16.00 -3.10
N LYS A 354 14.16 -16.88 -2.09
CA LYS A 354 13.18 -17.96 -1.82
C LYS A 354 11.86 -17.46 -1.21
N MET A 355 11.76 -16.20 -0.81
CA MET A 355 10.52 -15.58 -0.33
C MET A 355 9.70 -14.94 -1.48
N VAL A 356 10.19 -15.02 -2.72
CA VAL A 356 9.61 -14.44 -3.94
C VAL A 356 9.19 -15.53 -4.93
#